data_AF-A0A5C6LRP6-F1
#
_entry.id   AF-A0A5C6LRP6-F1
#
_cell.length_a   1.000
_cell.length_b   1.000
_cell.length_c   1.000
_cell.angle_alpha   90.00
_cell.angle_beta   90.00
_cell.angle_gamma   90.00
#
_symmetry.space_group_name_H-M   'P 1'
#
loop_
_entity.id
_entity.type
_entity.pdbx_description
1 polymer ?
#
loop_
_entity_poly.entity_id
_entity_poly.type
_entity_poly.pdbx_seq_one_letter_code
_entity_poly.pdbx_strand_id
1 'polypeptide(L)'
;MQNLQTEDTSASLYTGSSGIAVTLLEALKAGLIDNDFYTKISPLLNKPGEVSDIANGIAGQGLATIMCAGGIDSQESADRLQQYLSTILGQQQKDGSWLFNAGKNKLKTITGFSNGIAGIIYFLLCHGEHSGNQEAVKAAEKGLQWLINKAISHGNKFNWSSSSAKS
;
A
#
# COMPACT_ATOMS: atom_id res chain seq x y z
N MET A 1 -6.52 18.84 -25.80
CA MET A 1 -6.14 18.03 -24.62
C MET A 1 -6.84 16.68 -24.74
N GLN A 2 -6.07 15.58 -24.81
CA GLN A 2 -6.64 14.23 -24.72
C GLN A 2 -7.04 13.96 -23.27
N ASN A 3 -8.28 13.52 -23.04
CA ASN A 3 -8.70 13.00 -21.75
C ASN A 3 -7.99 11.67 -21.51
N LEU A 4 -7.22 11.57 -20.43
CA LEU A 4 -6.75 10.29 -19.92
C LEU A 4 -8.00 9.47 -19.56
N GLN A 5 -8.29 8.42 -20.34
CA GLN A 5 -9.36 7.47 -20.03
C GLN A 5 -8.91 6.63 -18.83
N THR A 6 -9.20 7.12 -17.62
CA THR A 6 -8.82 6.46 -16.39
C THR A 6 -10.02 5.97 -15.61
N GLU A 7 -11.23 5.95 -16.16
CA GLU A 7 -12.42 5.51 -15.41
C GLU A 7 -12.34 4.03 -15.03
N ASP A 8 -11.88 3.16 -15.95
CA ASP A 8 -11.81 1.70 -15.74
C ASP A 8 -10.52 1.18 -15.06
N THR A 9 -9.60 2.05 -14.65
CA THR A 9 -8.35 1.59 -14.01
C THR A 9 -8.58 1.17 -12.55
N SER A 10 -7.92 0.10 -12.10
CA SER A 10 -7.96 -0.29 -10.67
C SER A 10 -7.21 0.75 -9.80
N ALA A 11 -7.42 0.73 -8.49
CA ALA A 11 -6.69 1.57 -7.53
C ALA A 11 -5.26 1.03 -7.22
N SER A 12 -4.71 0.19 -8.10
CA SER A 12 -3.42 -0.48 -7.92
C SER A 12 -2.24 0.48 -8.03
N LEU A 13 -1.21 0.26 -7.20
CA LEU A 13 0.08 0.94 -7.35
C LEU A 13 0.86 0.44 -8.58
N TYR A 14 0.80 -0.84 -8.91
CA TYR A 14 1.62 -1.43 -9.96
C TYR A 14 1.03 -1.26 -11.36
N THR A 15 -0.29 -1.38 -11.49
CA THR A 15 -0.98 -1.44 -12.79
C THR A 15 -2.19 -0.52 -12.86
N GLY A 16 -2.39 0.34 -11.85
CA GLY A 16 -3.60 1.12 -11.68
C GLY A 16 -3.38 2.63 -11.57
N SER A 17 -4.44 3.33 -11.16
CA SER A 17 -4.49 4.78 -11.06
C SER A 17 -3.44 5.35 -10.09
N SER A 18 -3.15 4.67 -8.99
CA SER A 18 -2.15 5.10 -8.02
C SER A 18 -0.74 5.12 -8.62
N GLY A 19 -0.38 4.10 -9.41
CA GLY A 19 0.89 4.08 -10.16
C GLY A 19 0.98 5.18 -11.21
N ILE A 20 -0.13 5.43 -11.92
CA ILE A 20 -0.22 6.54 -12.88
C ILE A 20 -0.02 7.88 -12.17
N ALA A 21 -0.63 8.10 -11.01
CA ALA A 21 -0.48 9.34 -10.23
C ALA A 21 0.98 9.62 -9.87
N VAL A 22 1.70 8.60 -9.35
CA VAL A 22 3.12 8.71 -9.03
C VAL A 22 3.94 9.03 -10.29
N THR A 23 3.69 8.31 -11.38
CA THR A 23 4.39 8.53 -12.65
C THR A 23 4.17 9.95 -13.20
N LEU A 24 2.94 10.45 -13.14
CA LEU A 24 2.63 11.82 -13.56
C LEU A 24 3.37 12.86 -12.72
N LEU A 25 3.39 12.70 -11.39
CA LEU A 25 4.10 13.63 -10.53
C LEU A 25 5.60 13.64 -10.82
N GLU A 26 6.22 12.47 -11.00
CA GLU A 26 7.65 12.40 -11.32
C GLU A 26 7.96 13.00 -12.70
N ALA A 27 7.09 12.78 -13.69
CA ALA A 27 7.21 13.43 -15.01
C ALA A 27 7.08 14.97 -14.92
N LEU A 28 6.16 15.47 -14.09
CA LEU A 28 6.00 16.91 -13.81
C LEU A 28 7.25 17.50 -13.14
N LYS A 29 7.75 16.85 -12.08
CA LYS A 29 8.99 17.27 -11.38
C LYS A 29 10.20 17.29 -12.32
N ALA A 30 10.25 16.35 -13.26
CA ALA A 30 11.30 16.27 -14.27
C ALA A 30 11.12 17.25 -15.46
N GLY A 31 10.00 17.98 -15.52
CA GLY A 31 9.70 18.90 -16.63
C GLY A 31 9.42 18.18 -17.96
N LEU A 32 8.99 16.92 -17.93
CA LEU A 32 8.71 16.11 -19.11
C LEU A 32 7.30 16.34 -19.68
N ILE A 33 6.39 16.86 -18.86
CA ILE A 33 4.99 17.14 -19.22
C ILE A 33 4.53 18.48 -18.62
N ASP A 34 3.46 19.04 -19.18
CA ASP A 34 2.91 20.34 -18.78
C ASP A 34 2.29 20.34 -17.38
N ASN A 35 2.37 21.48 -16.69
CA ASN A 35 1.81 21.66 -15.35
C ASN A 35 0.28 21.46 -15.26
N ASP A 36 -0.45 21.51 -16.38
CA ASP A 36 -1.89 21.26 -16.41
C ASP A 36 -2.25 19.85 -15.89
N PHE A 37 -1.29 18.90 -15.93
CA PHE A 37 -1.47 17.54 -15.42
C PHE A 37 -1.48 17.43 -13.89
N TYR A 38 -1.06 18.46 -13.12
CA TYR A 38 -1.17 18.43 -11.65
C TYR A 38 -2.62 18.18 -11.19
N THR A 39 -3.58 18.77 -11.91
CA THR A 39 -5.02 18.60 -11.63
C THR A 39 -5.53 17.16 -11.80
N LYS A 40 -4.74 16.29 -12.43
CA LYS A 40 -5.08 14.88 -12.67
C LYS A 40 -4.58 13.93 -11.58
N ILE A 41 -3.61 14.36 -10.75
CA ILE A 41 -2.98 13.49 -9.74
C ILE A 41 -3.97 13.12 -8.65
N SER A 42 -4.63 14.11 -8.04
CA SER A 42 -5.50 13.86 -6.89
C SER A 42 -6.67 12.91 -7.21
N PRO A 43 -7.42 13.05 -8.32
CA PRO A 43 -8.49 12.11 -8.67
C PRO A 43 -8.02 10.66 -8.86
N LEU A 44 -6.80 10.45 -9.36
CA LEU A 44 -6.24 9.11 -9.57
C LEU A 44 -5.94 8.39 -8.25
N LEU A 45 -5.68 9.14 -7.18
CA LEU A 45 -5.44 8.60 -5.85
C LEU A 45 -6.74 8.33 -5.08
N ASN A 46 -7.88 8.89 -5.49
CA ASN A 46 -9.15 8.76 -4.77
C ASN A 46 -10.00 7.56 -5.19
N LYS A 47 -9.40 6.54 -5.82
CA LYS A 47 -10.14 5.36 -6.25
C LYS A 47 -10.36 4.40 -5.08
N PRO A 48 -11.53 3.77 -4.96
CA PRO A 48 -11.75 2.79 -3.91
C PRO A 48 -10.85 1.56 -4.13
N GLY A 49 -10.23 1.07 -3.04
CA GLY A 49 -9.61 -0.24 -3.01
C GLY A 49 -10.14 -1.06 -1.84
N GLU A 50 -10.27 -2.37 -2.04
CA GLU A 50 -10.91 -3.26 -1.08
C GLU A 50 -9.90 -4.17 -0.36
N VAL A 51 -8.77 -4.45 -1.02
CA VAL A 51 -7.71 -5.31 -0.48
C VAL A 51 -6.69 -4.46 0.25
N SER A 52 -5.97 -5.01 1.23
CA SER A 52 -5.03 -4.24 2.04
C SER A 52 -3.58 -4.27 1.55
N ASP A 53 -3.28 -5.00 0.48
CA ASP A 53 -1.90 -5.15 0.00
C ASP A 53 -1.35 -3.95 -0.80
N ILE A 54 -0.07 -4.00 -1.17
CA ILE A 54 0.59 -2.96 -1.97
C ILE A 54 0.14 -3.01 -3.43
N ALA A 55 0.10 -4.21 -4.01
CA ALA A 55 -0.06 -4.35 -5.45
C ALA A 55 -1.43 -3.86 -5.91
N ASN A 56 -2.50 -4.16 -5.18
CA ASN A 56 -3.88 -3.94 -5.60
C ASN A 56 -4.70 -3.17 -4.58
N GLY A 57 -4.10 -2.83 -3.43
CA GLY A 57 -4.84 -2.47 -2.24
C GLY A 57 -4.54 -1.11 -1.63
N ILE A 58 -5.10 -0.94 -0.44
CA ILE A 58 -5.08 0.27 0.38
C ILE A 58 -3.65 0.64 0.78
N ALA A 59 -2.77 -0.32 1.07
CA ALA A 59 -1.37 -0.02 1.38
C ALA A 59 -0.65 0.59 0.17
N GLY A 60 -0.95 0.11 -1.04
CA GLY A 60 -0.41 0.67 -2.28
C GLY A 60 -0.87 2.10 -2.54
N GLN A 61 -2.16 2.36 -2.32
CA GLN A 61 -2.71 3.72 -2.39
C GLN A 61 -2.09 4.65 -1.36
N GLY A 62 -1.92 4.18 -0.12
CA GLY A 62 -1.27 4.95 0.93
C GLY A 62 0.17 5.31 0.57
N LEU A 63 0.95 4.38 0.03
CA LEU A 63 2.30 4.66 -0.48
C LEU A 63 2.27 5.69 -1.63
N ALA A 64 1.35 5.54 -2.59
CA ALA A 64 1.21 6.49 -3.68
C ALA A 64 0.86 7.89 -3.16
N THR A 65 -0.03 8.01 -2.18
CA THR A 65 -0.38 9.29 -1.55
C THR A 65 0.82 9.93 -0.86
N ILE A 66 1.64 9.15 -0.13
CA ILE A 66 2.89 9.66 0.47
C ILE A 66 3.85 10.18 -0.62
N MET A 67 4.08 9.40 -1.68
CA MET A 67 4.93 9.79 -2.80
C MET A 67 4.41 11.04 -3.53
N CYS A 68 3.09 11.18 -3.58
CA CYS A 68 2.40 12.30 -4.23
C CYS A 68 2.16 13.50 -3.33
N ALA A 69 2.56 13.49 -2.04
CA ALA A 69 2.20 14.52 -1.07
C ALA A 69 2.63 15.94 -1.49
N GLY A 70 3.73 16.09 -2.23
CA GLY A 70 4.18 17.38 -2.76
C GLY A 70 3.42 17.88 -4.00
N GLY A 71 2.51 17.09 -4.56
CA GLY A 71 1.74 17.41 -5.76
C GLY A 71 0.22 17.45 -5.54
N ILE A 72 -0.24 17.32 -4.30
CA ILE A 72 -1.66 17.37 -3.90
C ILE A 72 -1.82 18.24 -2.66
N ASP A 73 -3.06 18.60 -2.33
CA ASP A 73 -3.35 19.36 -1.10
C ASP A 73 -2.93 18.57 0.16
N SER A 74 -2.30 19.26 1.11
CA SER A 74 -1.76 18.61 2.31
C SER A 74 -2.85 18.06 3.24
N GLN A 75 -4.00 18.73 3.33
CA GLN A 75 -5.11 18.25 4.15
C GLN A 75 -5.77 17.04 3.47
N GLU A 76 -5.96 17.10 2.16
CA GLU A 76 -6.45 15.97 1.37
C GLU A 76 -5.54 14.74 1.50
N SER A 77 -4.22 14.94 1.42
CA SER A 77 -3.24 13.87 1.65
C SER A 77 -3.39 13.26 3.04
N ALA A 78 -3.43 14.10 4.08
CA ALA A 78 -3.56 13.66 5.47
C ALA A 78 -4.87 12.88 5.72
N ASP A 79 -5.99 13.37 5.19
CA ASP A 79 -7.30 12.73 5.34
C ASP A 79 -7.32 11.34 4.71
N ARG A 80 -6.77 11.20 3.48
CA ARG A 80 -6.66 9.91 2.80
C ARG A 80 -5.78 8.94 3.56
N LEU A 81 -4.60 9.38 3.99
CA LEU A 81 -3.68 8.54 4.75
C LEU A 81 -4.30 8.06 6.06
N GLN A 82 -5.04 8.92 6.75
CA GLN A 82 -5.76 8.54 7.96
C GLN A 82 -6.86 7.51 7.70
N GLN A 83 -7.59 7.63 6.58
CA GLN A 83 -8.59 6.64 6.18
C GLN A 83 -7.94 5.27 5.90
N TYR A 84 -6.87 5.25 5.09
CA TYR A 84 -6.15 4.02 4.77
C TYR A 84 -5.53 3.36 6.01
N LEU A 85 -4.93 4.16 6.89
CA LEU A 85 -4.39 3.69 8.16
C LEU A 85 -5.50 3.05 9.01
N SER A 86 -6.62 3.75 9.20
CA SER A 86 -7.75 3.25 10.00
C SER A 86 -8.26 1.89 9.49
N THR A 87 -8.42 1.75 8.17
CA THR A 87 -8.82 0.47 7.57
C THR A 87 -7.79 -0.64 7.80
N ILE A 88 -6.50 -0.37 7.59
CA ILE A 88 -5.44 -1.36 7.78
C ILE A 88 -5.30 -1.78 9.25
N LEU A 89 -5.35 -0.82 10.19
CA LEU A 89 -5.28 -1.09 11.62
C LEU A 89 -6.48 -1.90 12.09
N GLY A 90 -7.69 -1.57 11.62
CA GLY A 90 -8.92 -2.29 11.95
C GLY A 90 -8.92 -3.76 11.52
N GLN A 91 -8.06 -4.14 10.58
CA GLN A 91 -7.92 -5.51 10.09
C GLN A 91 -6.77 -6.30 10.75
N GLN A 92 -5.91 -5.62 11.51
CA GLN A 92 -4.78 -6.28 12.16
C GLN A 92 -5.28 -7.25 13.24
N GLN A 93 -4.80 -8.48 13.19
CA GLN A 93 -5.13 -9.52 14.15
C GLN A 93 -4.40 -9.30 15.49
N LYS A 94 -4.87 -10.01 16.53
CA LYS A 94 -4.26 -9.95 17.87
C LYS A 94 -2.78 -10.36 17.89
N ASP A 95 -2.35 -11.24 16.98
CA ASP A 95 -0.96 -11.69 16.85
C ASP A 95 -0.10 -10.78 15.95
N GLY A 96 -0.68 -9.73 15.36
CA GLY A 96 0.02 -8.81 14.46
C GLY A 96 -0.12 -9.12 12.97
N SER A 97 -0.77 -10.23 12.60
CA SER A 97 -0.98 -10.61 11.21
C SER A 97 -2.17 -9.92 10.54
N TRP A 98 -2.29 -10.11 9.23
CA TRP A 98 -3.48 -9.78 8.44
C TRP A 98 -3.96 -11.01 7.70
N LEU A 99 -5.28 -11.15 7.59
CA LEU A 99 -5.95 -12.24 6.89
C LEU A 99 -6.42 -11.77 5.53
N PHE A 100 -6.15 -12.58 4.51
CA PHE A 100 -6.51 -12.33 3.12
C PHE A 100 -7.50 -13.38 2.65
N ASN A 101 -8.44 -12.98 1.81
CA ASN A 101 -9.36 -13.92 1.17
C ASN A 101 -8.61 -14.77 0.14
N ALA A 102 -8.70 -16.09 0.28
CA ALA A 102 -8.09 -17.09 -0.59
C ALA A 102 -9.11 -17.79 -1.50
N GLY A 103 -10.32 -17.24 -1.63
CA GLY A 103 -11.46 -17.85 -2.31
C GLY A 103 -12.24 -18.83 -1.42
N LYS A 104 -13.44 -19.23 -1.86
CA LYS A 104 -14.33 -20.19 -1.17
C LYS A 104 -14.45 -19.95 0.36
N ASN A 105 -14.53 -18.69 0.79
CA ASN A 105 -14.60 -18.29 2.20
C ASN A 105 -13.42 -18.76 3.07
N LYS A 106 -12.25 -19.00 2.47
CA LYS A 106 -11.03 -19.32 3.21
C LYS A 106 -10.23 -18.05 3.44
N LEU A 107 -9.81 -17.84 4.68
CA LEU A 107 -8.85 -16.80 5.06
C LEU A 107 -7.47 -17.43 5.19
N LYS A 108 -6.45 -16.74 4.70
CA LYS A 108 -5.04 -17.14 4.84
C LYS A 108 -4.16 -15.94 5.13
N THR A 109 -3.01 -16.18 5.74
CA THR A 109 -1.94 -15.20 5.79
C THR A 109 -1.09 -15.29 4.52
N ILE A 110 -0.61 -14.15 4.03
CA ILE A 110 0.30 -14.04 2.91
C ILE A 110 1.47 -13.20 3.39
N THR A 111 2.70 -13.74 3.34
CA THR A 111 3.89 -13.07 3.88
C THR A 111 4.59 -12.15 2.88
N GLY A 112 4.30 -12.31 1.59
CA GLY A 112 5.00 -11.60 0.51
C GLY A 112 4.85 -10.08 0.56
N PHE A 113 5.78 -9.38 -0.10
CA PHE A 113 5.79 -7.92 -0.15
C PHE A 113 4.61 -7.36 -0.96
N SER A 114 4.45 -7.78 -2.22
CA SER A 114 3.44 -7.20 -3.10
C SER A 114 1.99 -7.44 -2.65
N ASN A 115 1.68 -8.66 -2.23
CA ASN A 115 0.30 -9.13 -1.98
C ASN A 115 0.08 -9.58 -0.52
N GLY A 116 0.89 -9.09 0.43
CA GLY A 116 0.93 -9.67 1.76
C GLY A 116 1.41 -8.72 2.86
N ILE A 117 1.63 -9.32 4.03
CA ILE A 117 1.91 -8.66 5.30
C ILE A 117 3.17 -7.82 5.24
N ALA A 118 4.22 -8.26 4.54
CA ALA A 118 5.46 -7.49 4.44
C ALA A 118 5.24 -6.14 3.75
N GLY A 119 4.35 -6.07 2.75
CA GLY A 119 4.00 -4.80 2.11
C GLY A 119 3.17 -3.88 3.00
N ILE A 120 2.20 -4.44 3.73
CA ILE A 120 1.40 -3.68 4.71
C ILE A 120 2.32 -3.05 5.76
N ILE A 121 3.26 -3.83 6.29
CA ILE A 121 4.26 -3.35 7.26
C ILE A 121 5.09 -2.23 6.65
N TYR A 122 5.57 -2.39 5.41
CA TYR A 122 6.34 -1.36 4.74
C TYR A 122 5.56 -0.05 4.60
N PHE A 123 4.29 -0.11 4.18
CA PHE A 123 3.41 1.06 4.18
C PHE A 123 3.28 1.70 5.57
N LEU A 124 3.03 0.91 6.61
CA LEU A 124 2.88 1.44 7.98
C LEU A 124 4.15 2.14 8.48
N LEU A 125 5.34 1.61 8.15
CA LEU A 125 6.62 2.25 8.47
C LEU A 125 6.77 3.59 7.72
N CYS A 126 6.53 3.61 6.41
CA CYS A 126 6.57 4.84 5.61
C CYS A 126 5.56 5.87 6.13
N HIS A 127 4.35 5.45 6.52
CA HIS A 127 3.35 6.33 7.10
C HIS A 127 3.80 6.89 8.46
N GLY A 128 4.36 6.02 9.31
CA GLY A 128 4.91 6.42 10.61
C GLY A 128 6.04 7.44 10.49
N GLU A 129 6.95 7.26 9.53
CA GLU A 129 8.02 8.21 9.21
C GLU A 129 7.46 9.52 8.66
N HIS A 130 6.52 9.44 7.72
CA HIS A 130 5.94 10.61 7.04
C HIS A 130 5.13 11.52 7.98
N SER A 131 4.36 10.93 8.90
CA SER A 131 3.39 11.66 9.73
C SER A 131 3.76 11.74 11.21
N GLY A 132 4.79 11.01 11.65
CA GLY A 132 5.10 10.82 13.08
C GLY A 132 4.10 9.92 13.83
N ASN A 133 3.17 9.27 13.12
CA ASN A 133 2.09 8.49 13.72
C ASN A 133 2.63 7.23 14.43
N GLN A 134 2.60 7.26 15.77
CA GLN A 134 3.11 6.18 16.62
C GLN A 134 2.24 4.92 16.61
N GLU A 135 0.95 5.02 16.27
CA GLU A 135 0.08 3.85 16.14
C GLU A 135 0.47 3.01 14.92
N ALA A 136 0.78 3.68 13.80
CA ALA A 136 1.30 3.03 12.60
C ALA A 136 2.62 2.30 12.89
N VAL A 137 3.55 2.94 13.60
CA VAL A 137 4.84 2.33 14.00
C VAL A 137 4.62 1.10 14.87
N LYS A 138 3.80 1.19 15.92
CA LYS A 138 3.49 0.05 16.81
C LYS A 138 2.84 -1.11 16.06
N ALA A 139 1.93 -0.82 15.13
CA ALA A 139 1.30 -1.84 14.31
C ALA A 139 2.31 -2.51 13.37
N ALA A 140 3.23 -1.74 12.79
CA ALA A 140 4.33 -2.26 11.97
C ALA A 140 5.26 -3.16 12.78
N GLU A 141 5.68 -2.73 13.99
CA GLU A 141 6.52 -3.53 14.90
C GLU A 141 5.88 -4.87 15.25
N LYS A 142 4.58 -4.85 15.55
CA LYS A 142 3.81 -6.07 15.84
C LYS A 142 3.76 -7.01 14.64
N GLY A 143 3.55 -6.46 13.44
CA GLY A 143 3.58 -7.22 12.19
C GLY A 143 4.98 -7.80 11.90
N LEU A 144 6.05 -7.03 12.13
CA LEU A 144 7.44 -7.48 11.99
C LEU A 144 7.75 -8.63 12.93
N GLN A 145 7.36 -8.51 14.20
CA GLN A 145 7.53 -9.58 15.18
C GLN A 145 6.80 -10.86 14.74
N TRP A 146 5.59 -10.72 14.20
CA TRP A 146 4.86 -11.84 13.63
C TRP A 146 5.62 -12.48 12.46
N LEU A 147 6.14 -11.69 11.52
CA LEU A 147 6.93 -12.20 10.40
C LEU A 147 8.18 -12.93 10.88
N ILE A 148 8.93 -12.36 11.82
CA ILE A 148 10.14 -12.99 12.39
C ILE A 148 9.78 -14.36 13.01
N ASN A 149 8.69 -14.43 13.77
CA ASN A 149 8.22 -15.67 14.39
C ASN A 149 7.74 -16.73 13.38
N LYS A 150 7.41 -16.33 12.14
CA LYS A 150 7.02 -17.23 11.05
C LYS A 150 8.18 -17.63 10.13
N ALA A 151 9.36 -17.06 10.33
CA ALA A 151 10.53 -17.40 9.54
C ALA A 151 10.98 -18.85 9.85
N ILE A 152 11.27 -19.61 8.80
CA ILE A 152 11.87 -20.94 8.89
C ILE A 152 13.36 -20.79 8.63
N SER A 153 14.19 -21.12 9.63
CA SER A 153 15.65 -21.08 9.51
C SER A 153 16.17 -22.34 8.82
N HIS A 154 16.96 -22.16 7.76
CA HIS A 154 17.69 -23.22 7.07
C HIS A 154 19.15 -22.78 6.89
N GLY A 155 20.01 -23.13 7.86
CA GLY A 155 21.39 -22.66 7.91
C GLY A 155 21.46 -21.14 8.06
N ASN A 156 22.16 -20.46 7.16
CA ASN A 156 22.31 -18.99 7.16
C ASN A 156 21.19 -18.26 6.39
N LYS A 157 20.05 -18.91 6.16
CA LYS A 157 18.92 -18.34 5.40
C LYS A 157 17.63 -18.42 6.21
N PHE A 158 16.80 -17.40 6.06
CA PHE A 158 15.43 -17.38 6.54
C PHE A 158 14.48 -17.45 5.35
N ASN A 159 13.50 -18.35 5.43
CA ASN A 159 12.45 -18.51 4.44
C ASN A 159 11.09 -18.25 5.06
N TRP A 160 10.23 -17.57 4.32
CA TRP A 160 8.81 -17.47 4.63
C TRP A 160 8.06 -18.29 3.60
N SER A 161 7.46 -19.41 4.02
CA SER A 161 6.72 -20.26 3.11
C SER A 161 5.49 -19.51 2.58
N SER A 162 5.47 -19.25 1.28
CA SER A 162 4.22 -18.90 0.62
C SER A 162 3.36 -20.16 0.60
N SER A 163 2.12 -20.08 1.07
CA SER A 163 1.15 -21.19 1.09
C SER A 163 0.78 -21.72 -0.32
N SER A 164 1.51 -21.32 -1.36
CA SER A 164 1.39 -21.75 -2.75
C SER A 164 2.29 -22.93 -3.15
N ALA A 165 3.17 -23.43 -2.28
CA ALA A 165 3.98 -24.61 -2.57
C ALA A 165 3.36 -25.88 -1.94
N LYS A 166 2.34 -26.43 -2.59
CA LYS A 166 2.14 -27.88 -2.60
C LYS A 166 2.45 -28.36 -4.01
N SER A 167 3.61 -29.01 -4.13
CA SER A 167 3.93 -29.95 -5.20
C SER A 167 2.89 -31.06 -5.26
#